data_AF-A0A838W230-F1
#
_entry.id   AF-A0A838W230-F1
#
_cell.length_a   1.000
_cell.length_b   1.000
_cell.length_c   1.000
_cell.angle_alpha   90.00
_cell.angle_beta   90.00
_cell.angle_gamma   90.00
#
_symmetry.space_group_name_H-M   'P 1'
#
loop_
_entity.id
_entity.type
_entity.pdbx_description
1 polymer ?
#
loop_
_entity_poly.entity_id
_entity_poly.type
_entity_poly.pdbx_seq_one_letter_code
_entity_poly.pdbx_strand_id
1 'polypeptide(L)'
;MSDKNIIEKAADVVGNVTKFEKQSKLKAAYMEKDEFKDSDLRSGYFCYNCIYWVDSMGGKCMIVDDKGPDIFGNVSDVIAAHGCCNGYEPNSGKLKDTKTSS
;
A
#
# COMPACT_ATOMS: atom_id res chain seq x y z
N MET A 1 8.66 25.02 36.55
CA MET A 1 8.55 25.32 35.10
C MET A 1 9.15 24.16 34.30
N SER A 2 8.73 22.92 34.57
CA SER A 2 9.33 21.69 33.99
C SER A 2 8.34 20.79 33.25
N ASP A 3 7.04 20.94 33.48
CA ASP A 3 6.05 19.94 33.01
C ASP A 3 5.63 20.14 31.55
N LYS A 4 5.81 21.34 30.99
CA LYS A 4 5.47 21.65 29.59
C LYS A 4 6.37 20.93 28.58
N ASN A 5 7.63 20.66 28.93
CA ASN A 5 8.64 20.08 28.02
C ASN A 5 8.46 18.57 27.83
N ILE A 6 7.80 17.89 28.78
CA ILE A 6 7.56 16.43 28.73
C ILE A 6 6.36 16.12 27.84
N ILE A 7 5.32 16.95 27.89
CA ILE A 7 4.08 16.75 27.14
C ILE A 7 4.28 17.02 25.64
N GLU A 8 5.04 18.05 25.27
CA GLU A 8 5.37 18.33 23.85
C GLU A 8 6.18 17.19 23.22
N LYS A 9 7.18 16.65 23.92
CA LYS A 9 7.98 15.52 23.42
C LYS A 9 7.17 14.24 23.26
N ALA A 10 6.21 13.98 24.15
CA ALA A 10 5.34 12.82 24.03
C ALA A 10 4.38 12.94 22.83
N ALA A 11 3.86 14.15 22.56
CA ALA A 11 3.02 14.40 21.39
C ALA A 11 3.79 14.22 20.07
N ASP A 12 5.04 14.68 19.99
CA ASP A 12 5.90 14.47 18.81
C ASP A 12 6.22 12.99 18.57
N VAL A 13 6.48 12.20 19.63
CA VAL A 13 6.72 10.76 19.50
C VAL A 13 5.45 10.03 19.03
N VAL A 14 4.28 10.36 19.57
CA VAL A 14 3.00 9.74 19.18
C VAL A 14 2.58 10.15 17.75
N GLY A 15 2.81 11.41 17.36
CA GLY A 15 2.55 11.90 16.00
C GLY A 15 3.45 11.24 14.95
N ASN A 16 4.68 10.86 15.32
CA ASN A 16 5.61 10.22 14.39
C ASN A 16 5.37 8.70 14.25
N VAL A 17 4.85 8.03 15.30
CA VAL A 17 4.52 6.60 15.27
C VAL A 17 3.26 6.32 14.45
N THR A 18 2.25 7.19 14.53
CA THR A 18 0.98 7.03 13.77
C THR A 18 1.14 7.20 12.26
N LYS A 19 2.21 7.86 11.80
CA LYS A 19 2.48 8.07 10.36
C LYS A 19 2.91 6.80 9.62
N PHE A 20 3.32 5.76 10.35
CA PHE A 20 3.71 4.46 9.79
C PHE A 20 2.71 3.34 10.11
N GLU A 21 1.55 3.69 10.69
CA GLU A 21 0.50 2.72 10.93
C GLU A 21 -0.18 2.36 9.62
N LYS A 22 -0.12 1.07 9.26
CA LYS A 22 -0.77 0.57 8.04
C LYS A 22 -2.29 0.75 8.14
N GLN A 23 -2.90 1.12 7.03
CA GLN A 23 -4.35 1.13 6.91
C GLN A 23 -4.87 -0.29 6.72
N SER A 24 -6.05 -0.60 7.24
CA SER A 24 -6.74 -1.84 6.88
C SER A 24 -7.10 -1.84 5.39
N LYS A 25 -7.28 -3.03 4.81
CA LYS A 25 -7.73 -3.21 3.43
C LYS A 25 -8.98 -2.38 3.11
N LEU A 26 -10.03 -2.47 3.94
CA LEU A 26 -11.24 -1.66 3.79
C LEU A 26 -10.95 -0.14 3.78
N LYS A 27 -10.14 0.36 4.72
CA LYS A 27 -9.85 1.80 4.84
C LYS A 27 -9.07 2.31 3.63
N ALA A 28 -8.17 1.49 3.08
CA ALA A 28 -7.39 1.81 1.89
C ALA A 28 -8.18 1.63 0.57
N ALA A 29 -9.44 1.19 0.64
CA ALA A 29 -10.20 0.69 -0.50
C ALA A 29 -9.43 -0.35 -1.32
N TYR A 30 -8.72 -1.24 -0.63
CA TYR A 30 -7.95 -2.31 -1.25
C TYR A 30 -8.88 -3.27 -1.99
N MET A 31 -8.46 -3.66 -3.19
CA MET A 31 -9.15 -4.63 -4.02
C MET A 31 -8.16 -5.59 -4.66
N GLU A 32 -8.54 -6.86 -4.70
CA GLU A 32 -7.93 -7.90 -5.52
C GLU A 32 -9.03 -8.53 -6.39
N LYS A 33 -8.76 -8.60 -7.69
CA LYS A 33 -9.69 -9.14 -8.69
C LYS A 33 -9.00 -10.30 -9.38
N ASP A 34 -9.50 -11.51 -9.14
CA ASP A 34 -8.94 -12.73 -9.70
C ASP A 34 -8.87 -12.71 -11.22
N GLU A 35 -9.74 -11.94 -11.88
CA GLU A 35 -9.73 -11.72 -13.33
C GLU A 35 -8.42 -11.07 -13.81
N PHE A 36 -7.69 -10.36 -12.94
CA PHE A 36 -6.42 -9.73 -13.27
C PHE A 36 -5.18 -10.53 -12.84
N LYS A 37 -5.33 -11.72 -12.27
CA LYS A 37 -4.19 -12.51 -11.75
C LYS A 37 -3.10 -12.79 -12.78
N ASP A 38 -3.49 -12.92 -14.05
CA ASP A 38 -2.61 -13.23 -15.18
C ASP A 38 -2.31 -12.00 -16.06
N SER A 39 -2.65 -10.79 -15.59
CA SER A 39 -2.40 -9.54 -16.33
C SER A 39 -0.92 -9.15 -16.37
N ASP A 40 -0.55 -8.31 -17.33
CA ASP A 40 0.76 -7.66 -17.34
C ASP A 40 0.86 -6.61 -16.22
N LEU A 41 1.46 -7.02 -15.10
CA LEU A 41 1.59 -6.20 -13.90
C LEU A 41 2.50 -4.97 -14.06
N ARG A 42 3.18 -4.82 -15.21
CA ARG A 42 3.99 -3.63 -15.55
C ARG A 42 3.22 -2.58 -16.34
N SER A 43 1.95 -2.84 -16.64
CA SER A 43 1.02 -1.92 -17.30
C SER A 43 -0.27 -1.78 -16.49
N GLY A 44 -0.66 -0.56 -16.15
CA GLY A 44 -1.84 -0.30 -15.31
C GLY A 44 -1.52 0.02 -13.86
N TYR A 45 -2.53 -0.11 -12.99
CA TYR A 45 -2.48 0.30 -11.58
C TYR A 45 -2.48 -0.95 -10.69
N PHE A 46 -1.30 -1.52 -10.47
CA PHE A 46 -1.15 -2.77 -9.73
C PHE A 46 -0.24 -2.59 -8.52
N CYS A 47 -0.46 -3.36 -7.46
CA CYS A 47 0.43 -3.35 -6.31
C CYS A 47 1.87 -3.66 -6.74
N TYR A 48 2.10 -4.60 -7.64
CA TYR A 48 3.44 -4.94 -8.14
C TYR A 48 4.27 -3.74 -8.64
N ASN A 49 3.63 -2.82 -9.37
CA ASN A 49 4.27 -1.64 -9.96
C ASN A 49 4.06 -0.35 -9.11
N CYS A 50 3.61 -0.49 -7.86
CA CYS A 50 3.52 0.59 -6.87
C CYS A 50 4.85 0.77 -6.11
N ILE A 51 5.17 2.00 -5.67
CA ILE A 51 6.37 2.27 -4.85
C ILE A 51 6.30 1.63 -3.46
N TYR A 52 5.10 1.38 -2.95
CA TYR A 52 4.88 0.81 -1.62
C TYR A 52 4.93 -0.73 -1.61
N TRP A 53 5.21 -1.36 -2.74
CA TRP A 53 5.37 -2.82 -2.86
C TRP A 53 6.73 -3.31 -2.39
N VAL A 54 6.69 -4.28 -1.48
CA VAL A 54 7.87 -4.93 -0.93
C VAL A 54 7.96 -6.36 -1.47
N ASP A 55 8.85 -6.54 -2.45
CA ASP A 55 9.03 -7.81 -3.16
C ASP A 55 9.80 -8.84 -2.32
N SER A 56 10.76 -8.38 -1.51
CA SER A 56 11.64 -9.21 -0.68
C SER A 56 10.92 -10.06 0.36
N MET A 57 9.64 -9.80 0.62
CA MET A 57 8.80 -10.53 1.58
C MET A 57 7.71 -11.37 0.90
N GLY A 58 7.84 -11.67 -0.40
CA GLY A 58 6.83 -12.42 -1.16
C GLY A 58 5.55 -11.62 -1.41
N GLY A 59 5.64 -10.29 -1.44
CA GLY A 59 4.52 -9.39 -1.65
C GLY A 59 3.88 -8.87 -0.37
N LYS A 60 4.35 -7.70 0.08
CA LYS A 60 3.73 -6.92 1.17
C LYS A 60 3.58 -5.46 0.74
N CYS A 61 2.67 -4.73 1.39
CA CYS A 61 2.53 -3.29 1.21
C CYS A 61 3.07 -2.54 2.43
N MET A 62 3.72 -1.40 2.21
CA MET A 62 4.20 -0.53 3.30
C MET A 62 3.07 0.22 4.01
N ILE A 63 1.95 0.48 3.32
CA ILE A 63 0.86 1.34 3.82
C ILE A 63 -0.48 0.62 4.02
N VAL A 64 -0.62 -0.61 3.53
CA VAL A 64 -1.83 -1.44 3.70
C VAL A 64 -1.50 -2.74 4.42
N ASP A 65 -2.30 -3.08 5.41
CA ASP A 65 -2.24 -4.36 6.13
C ASP A 65 -2.66 -5.51 5.21
N ASP A 66 -2.01 -6.65 5.31
CA ASP A 66 -2.30 -7.81 4.46
C ASP A 66 -3.52 -8.60 4.93
N LYS A 67 -4.06 -8.30 6.11
CA LYS A 67 -5.20 -9.02 6.71
C LYS A 67 -6.52 -8.27 6.56
N GLY A 68 -7.59 -9.05 6.75
CA GLY A 68 -8.95 -8.56 6.84
C GLY A 68 -9.67 -8.47 5.49
N PRO A 69 -10.91 -7.95 5.48
CA PRO A 69 -11.71 -7.88 4.28
C PRO A 69 -11.24 -6.79 3.31
N ASP A 70 -11.29 -7.09 2.02
CA ASP A 70 -11.21 -6.11 0.93
C ASP A 70 -12.54 -5.34 0.75
N ILE A 71 -12.62 -4.46 -0.25
CA ILE A 71 -13.86 -3.70 -0.54
C ILE A 71 -15.05 -4.56 -1.01
N PHE A 72 -14.81 -5.81 -1.41
CA PHE A 72 -15.84 -6.77 -1.81
C PHE A 72 -16.25 -7.70 -0.65
N GLY A 73 -15.60 -7.57 0.51
CA GLY A 73 -15.82 -8.43 1.67
C GLY A 73 -15.04 -9.75 1.63
N ASN A 74 -14.16 -9.94 0.64
CA ASN A 74 -13.28 -11.10 0.60
C ASN A 74 -12.19 -10.96 1.66
N VAL A 75 -11.99 -11.99 2.46
CA VAL A 75 -10.97 -12.01 3.51
C VAL A 75 -9.77 -12.82 3.03
N SER A 76 -8.61 -12.18 3.02
CA SER A 76 -7.34 -12.80 2.68
C SER A 76 -6.21 -12.23 3.53
N ASP A 77 -5.13 -12.98 3.70
CA ASP A 77 -3.92 -12.58 4.44
C ASP A 77 -2.75 -12.21 3.50
N VAL A 78 -3.09 -11.69 2.31
CA VAL A 78 -2.14 -11.34 1.25
C VAL A 78 -2.41 -9.94 0.70
N ILE A 79 -1.37 -9.28 0.19
CA ILE A 79 -1.50 -8.20 -0.79
C ILE A 79 -1.15 -8.81 -2.15
N ALA A 80 -2.16 -9.14 -2.94
CA ALA A 80 -1.96 -9.67 -4.29
C ALA A 80 -1.21 -8.67 -5.18
N ALA A 81 -0.28 -9.18 -5.99
CA ALA A 81 0.50 -8.38 -6.93
C ALA A 81 -0.40 -7.67 -7.98
N HIS A 82 -1.52 -8.31 -8.34
CA HIS A 82 -2.56 -7.79 -9.22
C HIS A 82 -3.66 -6.98 -8.49
N GLY A 83 -3.50 -6.74 -7.19
CA GLY A 83 -4.41 -5.89 -6.42
C GLY A 83 -4.11 -4.39 -6.63
N CYS A 84 -4.93 -3.53 -6.02
CA CYS A 84 -4.74 -2.08 -6.00
C CYS A 84 -5.41 -1.45 -4.78
N CYS A 85 -5.06 -0.21 -4.43
CA CYS A 85 -5.70 0.58 -3.37
C CYS A 85 -5.68 2.08 -3.71
N ASN A 86 -6.40 2.90 -2.95
CA ASN A 86 -6.45 4.35 -3.15
C ASN A 86 -5.13 5.08 -2.85
N GLY A 87 -4.19 4.43 -2.17
CA GLY A 87 -2.84 4.94 -1.91
C GLY A 87 -1.83 4.59 -3.00
N TYR A 88 -2.27 4.17 -4.18
CA TYR A 88 -1.37 3.78 -5.27
C TYR A 88 -0.47 4.95 -5.71
N GLU A 89 0.83 4.69 -5.79
CA GLU A 89 1.81 5.60 -6.38
C GLU A 89 2.71 4.83 -7.35
N PRO A 90 2.84 5.28 -8.61
CA PRO A 90 3.54 4.54 -9.65
C PRO A 90 5.05 4.45 -9.38
N ASN A 91 5.60 3.25 -9.53
CA ASN A 91 7.04 3.03 -9.55
C ASN A 91 7.56 3.13 -10.99
N SER A 92 8.12 4.29 -11.34
CA SER A 92 8.66 4.56 -12.68
C SER A 92 9.74 3.56 -13.11
N GLY A 93 10.49 2.97 -12.17
CA GLY A 93 11.49 1.92 -12.48
C GLY A 93 10.89 0.56 -12.83
N LYS A 94 9.60 0.34 -12.60
CA LYS A 94 8.88 -0.92 -12.90
C LYS A 94 7.86 -0.80 -14.02
N LEU A 95 7.47 0.42 -14.39
CA LEU A 95 6.54 0.67 -15.48
C LEU A 95 7.21 0.45 -16.82
N LYS A 96 6.49 -0.13 -17.77
CA LYS A 96 6.89 -0.03 -19.19
C LYS A 96 6.73 1.43 -19.59
N ASP A 97 7.75 2.01 -20.20
CA ASP A 97 7.67 3.36 -20.76
C ASP A 97 6.57 3.42 -21.82
N THR A 98 5.41 3.98 -21.45
CA THR A 98 4.32 4.24 -22.41
C THR A 98 4.60 5.47 -23.27
N LYS A 99 5.73 6.15 -23.07
CA LYS A 99 6.16 7.32 -23.86
C LYS A 99 6.79 7.00 -25.21
N THR A 100 6.85 5.73 -25.62
CA THR A 100 7.37 5.33 -26.94
C THR A 100 6.31 4.61 -27.77
N SER A 101 5.18 5.27 -27.98
CA SER A 101 4.26 4.91 -29.07
C SER A 101 3.22 6.01 -29.25
N SER A 102 3.61 7.08 -29.95
CA SER A 102 2.81 7.92 -30.86
C SER A 102 3.71 8.96 -31.50
#